data_AF-A0A7Z7CHB1-F1
#
_entry.id   AF-A0A7Z7CHB1-F1
#
_cell.length_a   1.000
_cell.length_b   1.000
_cell.length_c   1.000
_cell.angle_alpha   90.00
_cell.angle_beta   90.00
_cell.angle_gamma   90.00
#
_symmetry.space_group_name_H-M   'P 1'
#
loop_
_entity.id
_entity.type
_entity.pdbx_description
1 polymer ?
#
loop_
_entity_poly.entity_id
_entity_poly.type
_entity_poly.pdbx_seq_one_letter_code
_entity_poly.pdbx_strand_id
1 'polypeptide(L)' 'MNKSPSLAPPEVMDFCANPECASEIVDGQIAVRHGKDLYCKLSCMAKSIGAVTITAGDQERR' A
#
# COMPACT_ATOMS: atom_id res chain seq x y z
N MET A 1 23.83 1.98 14.75
CA MET A 1 23.60 3.29 14.11
C MET A 1 22.45 3.99 14.81
N ASN A 2 22.69 5.13 15.45
CA ASN A 2 21.64 5.92 16.09
C ASN A 2 21.19 7.00 15.08
N LYS A 3 20.19 6.67 14.26
CA LYS A 3 19.58 7.66 13.36
C LYS A 3 18.55 8.42 14.19
N SER A 4 18.93 9.62 14.65
CA SER A 4 18.00 10.54 15.30
C SER A 4 16.77 10.75 14.41
N PRO A 5 15.53 10.60 14.90
CA PRO A 5 14.36 10.86 14.07
C PRO A 5 14.37 12.33 13.68
N SER A 6 14.36 12.58 12.36
CA SER A 6 14.20 13.93 11.83
C SER A 6 12.80 14.42 12.19
N LEU A 7 12.69 15.65 12.72
CA LEU A 7 11.41 16.28 13.08
C LEU A 7 10.68 16.88 11.87
N ALA A 8 11.31 16.86 10.70
CA ALA A 8 10.67 17.31 9.47
C ALA A 8 9.57 16.31 9.05
N PRO A 9 8.38 16.79 8.66
CA PRO A 9 7.36 15.92 8.08
C PRO A 9 7.92 15.22 6.83
N PRO A 10 7.59 13.94 6.61
CA PRO A 10 8.01 13.21 5.41
C PRO A 10 7.52 13.91 4.14
N GLU A 11 8.36 13.95 3.11
CA GLU A 11 8.00 14.51 1.80
C GLU A 11 7.03 13.58 1.07
N VAL A 12 5.95 14.12 0.51
CA VAL A 12 4.99 13.36 -0.31
C VAL A 12 5.56 13.15 -1.71
N MET A 13 5.77 11.90 -2.07
CA MET A 13 6.38 11.49 -3.35
C MET A 13 5.32 11.21 -4.42
N ASP A 14 4.20 10.58 -4.04
CA ASP A 14 3.13 10.18 -4.96
C ASP A 14 1.84 9.87 -4.16
N PHE A 15 0.78 9.46 -4.86
CA PHE A 15 -0.47 8.98 -4.26
C PHE A 15 -0.75 7.53 -4.65
N CYS A 16 -1.38 6.78 -3.75
CA CYS A 16 -1.76 5.40 -3.99
C CYS A 16 -2.75 5.30 -5.17
N ALA A 17 -2.38 4.53 -6.19
CA ALA A 17 -3.17 4.31 -7.39
C ALA A 17 -4.47 3.50 -7.15
N ASN A 18 -4.69 2.97 -5.95
CA ASN A 18 -5.99 2.40 -5.59
C ASN A 18 -6.97 3.56 -5.26
N PRO A 19 -8.03 3.77 -6.06
CA PRO A 19 -8.96 4.90 -5.89
C PRO A 19 -9.73 4.86 -4.56
N GLU A 20 -9.93 3.68 -3.95
CA GLU A 20 -10.54 3.58 -2.61
C GLU A 20 -9.61 4.08 -1.51
N CYS A 21 -8.29 4.03 -1.75
CA CYS A 21 -7.28 4.37 -0.75
C CYS A 21 -6.80 5.81 -0.89
N ALA A 22 -6.37 6.19 -2.09
CA ALA A 22 -5.88 7.53 -2.47
C ALA A 22 -4.89 8.19 -1.47
N SER A 23 -4.21 7.40 -0.65
CA SER A 23 -3.34 7.92 0.41
C SER A 23 -2.00 8.38 -0.16
N GLU A 24 -1.43 9.41 0.46
CA GLU A 24 -0.07 9.87 0.19
C GLU A 24 0.95 8.74 0.40
N ILE A 25 1.94 8.68 -0.49
CA ILE A 25 3.12 7.83 -0.38
C ILE A 25 4.28 8.77 -0.11
N VAL A 26 4.91 8.60 1.05
CA VAL A 26 5.98 9.50 1.50
C VAL A 26 7.37 8.90 1.31
N ASP A 27 8.39 9.76 1.31
CA ASP A 27 9.78 9.32 1.21
C ASP A 27 10.14 8.30 2.31
N GLY A 28 10.87 7.25 1.91
CA GLY A 28 11.25 6.13 2.79
C GLY A 28 10.12 5.12 3.10
N GLN A 29 8.90 5.34 2.65
CA GLN A 29 7.81 4.37 2.80
C GLN A 29 8.03 3.14 1.90
N ILE A 30 7.78 1.93 2.44
CA ILE A 30 7.71 0.72 1.63
C ILE A 30 6.44 0.78 0.79
N ALA A 31 6.59 0.95 -0.53
CA ALA A 31 5.51 0.97 -1.51
C ALA A 31 5.61 -0.23 -2.48
N VAL A 32 4.52 -0.51 -3.18
CA VAL A 32 4.42 -1.61 -4.15
C VAL A 32 4.17 -1.04 -5.53
N ARG A 33 5.00 -1.42 -6.50
CA ARG A 33 4.84 -1.03 -7.91
C ARG A 33 4.29 -2.19 -8.73
N HIS A 34 3.28 -1.94 -9.55
CA HIS A 34 2.73 -2.91 -10.48
C HIS A 34 2.42 -2.21 -11.81
N GLY A 35 3.14 -2.60 -12.88
CA GLY A 35 3.11 -1.85 -14.13
C GLY A 35 3.61 -0.43 -13.96
N LYS A 36 2.77 0.55 -14.32
CA LYS A 36 3.05 2.00 -14.16
C LYS A 36 2.50 2.56 -12.86
N ASP A 37 1.73 1.78 -12.13
CA ASP A 37 1.00 2.23 -10.95
C ASP A 37 1.79 1.98 -9.67
N LEU A 38 1.63 2.88 -8.70
CA LEU A 38 2.27 2.82 -7.39
C LEU A 38 1.21 2.71 -6.28
N TYR A 39 1.41 1.79 -5.34
CA TYR A 39 0.48 1.49 -4.26
C TYR A 39 1.16 1.61 -2.90
N CYS A 40 0.47 2.23 -1.94
CA CYS A 40 1.02 2.45 -0.60
C CYS A 40 1.26 1.15 0.21
N LYS A 41 0.61 0.04 -0.17
CA LYS A 41 0.73 -1.29 0.46
C LYS A 41 0.27 -2.40 -0.47
N LEU A 42 0.70 -3.63 -0.20
CA LEU A 42 0.39 -4.80 -1.03
C LEU A 42 -1.11 -5.06 -1.18
N SER A 43 -1.90 -4.88 -0.12
CA SER A 43 -3.35 -5.08 -0.19
C SER A 43 -4.04 -4.10 -1.12
N CYS A 44 -3.52 -2.88 -1.29
CA CYS A 44 -4.05 -1.92 -2.26
C CYS A 44 -3.78 -2.36 -3.69
N MET A 45 -2.60 -2.92 -3.96
CA MET A 45 -2.28 -3.51 -5.26
C MET A 45 -3.12 -4.76 -5.52
N ALA A 46 -3.27 -5.65 -4.54
CA ALA A 46 -4.09 -6.84 -4.67
C ALA A 46 -5.55 -6.51 -5.05
N LYS A 47 -6.14 -5.50 -4.40
CA LYS A 47 -7.48 -5.00 -4.76
C LYS A 47 -7.56 -4.47 -6.20
N SER A 48 -6.53 -3.78 -6.70
CA SER A 48 -6.56 -3.20 -8.05
C SER A 48 -6.60 -4.25 -9.16
N ILE A 49 -6.11 -5.47 -8.89
CA ILE A 49 -6.21 -6.62 -9.80
C ILE A 49 -7.44 -7.49 -9.51
N GLY A 50 -8.37 -7.05 -8.66
CA GLY A 50 -9.59 -7.77 -8.30
C GLY A 50 -9.38 -8.91 -7.30
N ALA A 51 -8.21 -9.00 -6.65
CA ALA A 51 -7.99 -10.00 -5.62
C ALA A 51 -8.79 -9.65 -4.34
N VAL A 52 -9.31 -10.68 -3.70
CA VAL A 52 -10.02 -10.58 -2.42
C VAL A 52 -9.31 -11.42 -1.36
N THR A 53 -9.31 -10.92 -0.13
CA THR A 53 -8.79 -11.68 1.01
C THR A 53 -9.86 -12.66 1.46
N ILE A 54 -9.51 -13.94 1.53
CA ILE A 54 -10.34 -14.99 2.11
C ILE A 54 -9.61 -15.63 3.29
N THR A 55 -10.38 -16.15 4.24
CA THR A 55 -9.85 -17.06 5.27
C THR A 55 -9.85 -18.48 4.70
N ALA A 56 -8.71 -19.17 4.71
CA ALA A 56 -8.63 -20.55 4.27
C ALA A 56 -9.57 -21.44 5.12
N GLY A 57 -10.38 -22.27 4.48
CA GLY A 57 -11.36 -23.14 5.13
C GLY A 57 -12.75 -22.51 5.39
N ASP A 58 -12.95 -21.21 5.10
CA ASP A 58 -14.24 -20.55 5.34
C ASP A 58 -15.23 -20.67 4.16
N GLN A 59 -14.78 -21.22 3.02
CA GLN A 59 -15.65 -21.48 1.85
C GLN A 59 -16.47 -22.78 1.95
N GLU A 60 -16.14 -23.68 2.88
CA GLU A 60 -16.88 -24.95 3.07
C GLU A 60 -18.14 -24.80 3.95
N ARG A 61 -18.47 -23.59 4.42
CA ARG A 61 -19.59 -23.33 5.36
C ARG A 61 -20.74 -22.49 4.79
N ARG A 62 -20.92 -22.47 3.47
CA ARG A 62 -22.07 -21.82 2.81
C ARG A 62 -23.01 -22.84 2.17
#